data_AF-A0A0C2CGZ8-F1
#
_entry.id   AF-A0A0C2CGZ8-F1
#
_cell.length_a   1.000
_cell.length_b   1.000
_cell.length_c   1.000
_cell.angle_alpha   90.00
_cell.angle_beta   90.00
_cell.angle_gamma   90.00
#
_symmetry.space_group_name_H-M   'P 1'
#
loop_
_entity.id
_entity.type
_entity.pdbx_description
1 polymer ?
#
loop_
_entity_poly.entity_id
_entity_poly.type
_entity_poly.pdbx_seq_one_letter_code
_entity_poly.pdbx_strand_id
1 'polypeptide(L)'
;LAFSEISRVRGALFQTEFVTEPFDLPEPIGDVVTITEKIYVPKREYPDYNFVGRILGPRGMTAKQLEQETGCKIMVRGKGSMRDKRKV
;
A
#
# COMPACT_ATOMS: atom_id res chain seq x y z
N LEU A 1 8.32 23.39 6.51
CA LEU A 1 7.13 24.26 6.47
C LEU A 1 6.20 23.89 5.31
N ALA A 2 6.61 24.02 4.04
CA ALA A 2 5.72 23.69 2.92
C ALA A 2 5.36 22.19 2.83
N PHE A 3 6.34 21.28 2.93
CA PHE A 3 6.08 19.84 2.84
C PHE A 3 5.21 19.30 3.98
N SER A 4 5.40 19.79 5.20
CA SER A 4 4.58 19.42 6.35
C SER A 4 3.13 19.87 6.17
N GLU A 5 2.91 21.09 5.65
CA GLU A 5 1.56 21.60 5.42
C GLU A 5 0.86 20.89 4.26
N ILE A 6 1.60 20.58 3.19
CA ILE A 6 1.07 19.76 2.07
C ILE A 6 0.66 18.38 2.57
N SER A 7 1.47 17.73 3.41
CA SER A 7 1.12 16.45 4.00
C SER A 7 -0.11 16.55 4.91
N ARG A 8 -0.22 17.62 5.72
CA ARG A 8 -1.37 17.87 6.59
C ARG A 8 -2.68 18.07 5.82
N VAL A 9 -2.68 18.97 4.84
CA VAL A 9 -3.85 19.26 4.00
C VAL A 9 -4.27 18.03 3.19
N ARG A 10 -3.31 17.25 2.69
CA ARG A 10 -3.60 16.03 1.95
C ARG A 10 -4.08 14.89 2.84
N GLY A 11 -3.62 14.82 4.09
CA GLY A 11 -4.20 13.97 5.12
C GLY A 11 -5.69 14.29 5.29
N ALA A 12 -6.02 15.54 5.60
CA ALA A 12 -7.41 15.96 5.81
C ALA A 12 -8.35 15.73 4.61
N LEU A 13 -7.86 15.85 3.37
CA LEU A 13 -8.70 15.75 2.16
C LEU A 13 -8.75 14.34 1.55
N PHE A 14 -7.69 13.56 1.69
CA PHE A 14 -7.50 12.32 0.95
C PHE A 14 -7.04 11.14 1.81
N GLN A 15 -6.91 11.28 3.14
CA GLN A 15 -6.66 10.12 4.00
C GLN A 15 -7.79 9.13 3.82
N THR A 16 -7.39 7.96 3.35
CA THR A 16 -8.16 6.75 3.56
C THR A 16 -7.66 6.20 4.89
N GLU A 17 -8.54 6.02 5.87
CA GLU A 17 -8.21 5.32 7.11
C GLU A 17 -8.19 3.83 6.78
N PHE A 18 -6.98 3.23 6.70
CA PHE A 18 -6.86 1.79 6.47
C PHE A 18 -7.07 0.99 7.76
N VAL A 19 -6.82 1.64 8.89
CA VAL A 19 -6.88 1.06 10.23
C VAL A 19 -7.82 1.92 11.05
N THR A 20 -8.97 1.35 11.41
CA THR A 20 -10.01 2.06 12.18
C THR A 20 -9.72 2.03 13.68
N GLU A 21 -8.92 1.06 14.14
CA GLU A 21 -8.56 0.88 15.55
C GLU A 21 -7.05 0.63 15.69
N PRO A 22 -6.36 1.33 16.61
CA PRO A 22 -4.93 1.14 16.82
C PRO A 22 -4.61 -0.31 17.21
N PHE A 23 -3.59 -0.89 16.58
CA PHE A 23 -3.11 -2.22 16.92
C PHE A 23 -2.36 -2.20 18.25
N ASP A 24 -2.99 -2.67 19.32
CA ASP A 24 -2.31 -2.95 20.59
C ASP A 24 -1.51 -4.26 20.45
N LEU A 25 -0.29 -4.13 19.93
CA LEU A 25 0.62 -5.27 19.76
C LEU A 25 1.20 -5.69 21.13
N PRO A 26 1.25 -7.01 21.42
CA PRO A 26 1.89 -7.51 22.64
C PRO A 26 3.41 -7.30 22.58
N GLU A 27 4.07 -7.42 23.74
CA GLU A 27 5.53 -7.43 23.79
C GLU A 27 6.11 -8.55 22.91
N PRO A 28 7.21 -8.29 22.19
CA PRO A 28 7.82 -9.29 21.33
C PRO A 28 8.36 -10.46 22.16
N ILE A 29 7.90 -11.67 21.85
CA ILE A 29 8.35 -12.91 22.49
C ILE A 29 8.95 -13.83 21.43
N GLY A 30 10.20 -14.24 21.63
CA GLY A 30 10.91 -15.19 20.76
C GLY A 30 11.73 -14.54 19.64
N ASP A 31 12.07 -15.34 18.63
CA ASP A 31 12.92 -14.92 17.51
C ASP A 31 12.16 -14.08 16.47
N VAL A 32 12.88 -13.20 15.78
CA VAL A 32 12.30 -12.38 14.70
C VAL A 32 11.96 -13.27 13.50
N VAL A 33 10.68 -13.32 13.13
CA VAL A 33 10.19 -14.07 11.96
C VAL A 33 9.79 -13.10 10.85
N THR A 34 10.11 -13.44 9.60
CA THR A 34 9.61 -12.73 8.42
C THR A 34 8.54 -13.56 7.72
N ILE A 35 7.31 -13.07 7.67
CA ILE A 35 6.18 -13.71 6.99
C ILE A 35 5.89 -12.96 5.69
N THR A 36 5.58 -13.69 4.62
CA THR A 36 5.20 -13.11 3.34
C THR A 36 3.94 -13.80 2.81
N GLU A 37 2.90 -13.02 2.57
CA GLU A 37 1.65 -13.49 1.99
C GLU A 37 1.52 -13.01 0.53
N LYS A 38 1.02 -13.89 -0.35
CA LYS A 38 0.82 -13.57 -1.76
C LYS A 38 -0.67 -13.51 -2.09
N ILE A 39 -1.17 -12.30 -2.29
CA ILE A 39 -2.56 -12.05 -2.69
C ILE A 39 -2.63 -11.83 -4.20
N TYR A 40 -3.49 -12.60 -4.88
CA TYR A 40 -3.70 -12.46 -6.32
C TYR A 40 -4.79 -11.43 -6.61
N VAL A 41 -4.53 -10.54 -7.57
CA VAL A 41 -5.50 -9.55 -8.05
C VAL A 41 -6.51 -10.22 -8.99
N PRO A 42 -7.84 -10.03 -8.79
CA PRO A 42 -8.90 -10.65 -9.60
C PRO A 42 -9.07 -9.95 -10.97
N LYS A 43 -8.00 -9.91 -11.76
CA LYS A 43 -7.99 -9.28 -13.09
C LYS A 43 -8.84 -10.02 -14.12
N ARG A 44 -9.10 -11.32 -13.92
CA ARG A 44 -9.93 -12.13 -14.83
C ARG A 44 -11.40 -11.73 -14.75
N GLU A 45 -11.87 -11.42 -13.55
CA GLU A 45 -13.25 -11.03 -13.27
C GLU A 45 -13.50 -9.56 -13.61
N TYR A 46 -12.51 -8.69 -13.35
CA TYR A 46 -12.59 -7.26 -13.61
C TYR A 46 -11.42 -6.78 -14.48
N PRO A 47 -11.45 -7.04 -15.79
CA PRO A 47 -10.33 -6.74 -16.69
C PRO A 47 -10.08 -5.24 -16.87
N ASP A 48 -11.12 -4.42 -16.78
CA ASP A 48 -11.08 -2.98 -17.02
C ASP A 48 -10.70 -2.17 -15.77
N TYR A 49 -10.68 -2.79 -14.59
CA TYR A 49 -10.38 -2.11 -13.34
C TYR A 49 -8.86 -2.05 -13.06
N ASN A 50 -8.36 -0.86 -12.74
CA ASN A 50 -6.94 -0.66 -12.44
C ASN A 50 -6.64 -0.83 -10.93
N PHE A 51 -6.57 -2.09 -10.49
CA PHE A 51 -6.21 -2.43 -9.11
C PHE A 51 -4.84 -1.88 -8.70
N VAL A 52 -3.82 -2.06 -9.53
CA VAL A 52 -2.44 -1.64 -9.21
C VAL A 52 -2.36 -0.12 -9.02
N GLY A 53 -2.97 0.64 -9.92
CA GLY A 53 -3.03 2.10 -9.82
C GLY A 53 -3.78 2.57 -8.57
N ARG A 54 -4.86 1.88 -8.19
CA ARG A 54 -5.63 2.21 -7.00
C ARG A 54 -4.87 1.90 -5.70
N ILE A 55 -4.18 0.75 -5.63
CA ILE A 55 -3.40 0.33 -4.45
C ILE A 55 -2.20 1.26 -4.23
N LEU A 56 -1.46 1.57 -5.30
CA LEU A 56 -0.31 2.48 -5.21
C LEU A 56 -0.75 3.92 -4.92
N GLY A 57 -1.82 4.36 -5.57
CA GLY A 57 -2.28 5.73 -5.52
C GLY A 57 -1.32 6.73 -6.17
N PRO A 58 -1.61 8.03 -6.07
CA PRO A 58 -0.78 9.07 -6.67
C PRO A 58 0.64 9.01 -6.09
N ARG A 59 1.66 8.93 -6.96
CA ARG A 59 3.08 8.80 -6.59
C ARG A 59 3.39 7.69 -5.56
N GLY A 60 2.57 6.64 -5.50
CA GLY A 60 2.79 5.55 -4.53
C GLY A 60 2.43 5.89 -3.09
N MET A 61 1.78 7.03 -2.84
CA MET A 61 1.57 7.54 -1.49
C MET A 61 0.57 6.71 -0.70
N THR A 62 -0.43 6.13 -1.35
CA THR A 62 -1.43 5.27 -0.71
C THR A 62 -0.78 3.98 -0.21
N ALA A 63 0.05 3.33 -1.03
CA ALA A 63 0.82 2.15 -0.60
C ALA A 63 1.79 2.51 0.54
N LYS A 64 2.48 3.64 0.44
CA LYS A 64 3.41 4.08 1.50
C LYS A 64 2.71 4.36 2.83
N GLN A 65 1.52 4.95 2.78
CA GLN A 65 0.70 5.19 3.98
C GLN A 65 0.28 3.86 4.60
N LEU A 66 -0.19 2.91 3.79
CA LEU A 66 -0.57 1.57 4.25
C LEU A 66 0.61 0.83 4.92
N GLU A 67 1.81 0.92 4.34
CA GLU A 67 3.03 0.37 4.95
C GLU A 67 3.34 1.02 6.32
N GLN A 68 3.14 2.33 6.45
CA GLN A 68 3.39 3.06 7.70
C GLN A 68 2.38 2.73 8.79
N GLU A 69 1.10 2.61 8.44
CA GLU A 69 0.02 2.32 9.40
C GLU A 69 0.03 0.87 9.88
N THR A 70 0.39 -0.07 9.00
CA THR A 70 0.40 -1.51 9.32
C THR A 70 1.77 -2.02 9.78
N GLY A 71 2.84 -1.25 9.57
CA GLY A 71 4.22 -1.72 9.76
C GLY A 71 4.66 -2.81 8.77
N CYS A 72 3.82 -3.16 7.79
CA CYS A 72 4.10 -4.18 6.79
C CYS A 72 4.79 -3.59 5.56
N LYS A 73 5.42 -4.46 4.76
CA LYS A 73 5.99 -4.08 3.45
C LYS A 73 5.10 -4.58 2.32
N ILE A 74 4.61 -3.67 1.50
CA ILE A 74 3.67 -3.95 0.41
C ILE A 74 4.41 -3.92 -0.93
N MET A 75 4.32 -5.01 -1.69
CA MET A 75 4.99 -5.13 -2.99
C MET A 75 4.04 -5.62 -4.07
N VAL A 76 3.85 -4.82 -5.12
CA VAL A 76 3.14 -5.26 -6.33
C VAL A 76 4.13 -5.97 -7.26
N ARG A 77 3.88 -7.25 -7.56
CA ARG A 77 4.72 -8.10 -8.41
C ARG A 77 3.86 -8.84 -9.45
N GLY A 78 4.49 -9.29 -10.55
CA GLY A 78 3.88 -10.19 -11.53
C GLY A 78 3.56 -9.55 -12.89
N LYS A 79 2.87 -10.29 -13.75
CA LYS A 79 2.58 -9.88 -15.14
C LYS A 79 1.62 -8.68 -15.16
N GLY A 80 2.10 -7.54 -15.64
CA GLY A 80 1.34 -6.28 -15.67
C GLY A 80 1.52 -5.39 -14.43
N SER A 81 2.45 -5.71 -13.52
CA SER A 81 2.83 -4.81 -12.42
C SER A 81 3.68 -3.62 -12.88
N MET A 82 4.38 -3.76 -14.02
CA MET A 82 5.11 -2.67 -14.66
C MET A 82 4.20 -1.90 -15.62
N ARG A 83 4.26 -0.57 -15.52
CA ARG A 83 3.53 0.35 -16.40
C ARG A 83 4.06 0.32 -17.83
N ASP A 84 5.35 0.05 -18.03
CA ASP A 84 5.95 -0.11 -19.35
C ASP A 84 5.77 -1.52 -19.88
N LYS A 85 4.93 -1.66 -20.92
CA LYS A 85 4.87 -2.86 -21.77
C LYS A 85 6.00 -2.90 -22.81
N ARG A 86 6.83 -1.84 -22.91
CA ARG A 86 7.95 -1.66 -23.85
C ARG A 86 9.32 -1.74 -23.16
N LYS A 87 9.45 -2.58 -22.13
CA LYS A 87 10.75 -3.07 -21.66
C LYS A 87 10.77 -4.59 -21.79
N VAL A 88 10.84 -5.05 -23.03
CA VAL A 88 11.44 -6.31 -23.46
C VAL A 88 12.17 -6.01 -24.75
#